data_AF-A0A5E8C2H3-F1
#
_entry.id   AF-A0A5E8C2H3-F1
#
_cell.length_a   1.000
_cell.length_b   1.000
_cell.length_c   1.000
_cell.angle_alpha   90.00
_cell.angle_beta   90.00
_cell.angle_gamma   90.00
#
_symmetry.space_group_name_H-M   'P 1'
#
loop_
_entity.id
_entity.type
_entity.pdbx_description
1 polymer ?
#
loop_
_entity_poly.entity_id
_entity_poly.type
_entity_poly.pdbx_seq_one_letter_code
_entity_poly.pdbx_strand_id
1 'polypeptide(L)'
;MLAKDDRDYMIKKDEKQKCKRVEPLTLKQQQNQTIGILKKQAMEEWQEMYWNSSKDLWYHNITVESKCTDNLSKMVTGVIMKKDSRRILSNITQFRTGHGNFGAWFKKFGIEKDSYNCKCGELETVHHILVECPLLEEERKGLKRISPEMDMSTLLNSLTGLQEIVSFISAWRD
;
A
#
# COMPACT_ATOMS: atom_id res chain seq x y z
N MET A 1 27.61 38.11 71.27
CA MET A 1 26.42 37.24 71.05
C MET A 1 26.42 36.82 69.60
N LEU A 2 26.52 35.51 69.38
CA LEU A 2 26.11 34.71 68.21
C LEU A 2 26.56 35.16 66.80
N ALA A 3 27.70 34.57 66.40
CA ALA A 3 27.97 34.20 65.02
C ALA A 3 26.92 33.22 64.51
N LYS A 4 26.35 33.50 63.34
CA LYS A 4 25.50 32.66 62.47
C LYS A 4 25.71 33.22 61.06
N ASP A 5 25.91 32.50 59.97
CA ASP A 5 26.07 31.07 59.70
C ASP A 5 26.70 31.00 58.29
N ASP A 6 27.92 31.52 58.11
CA ASP A 6 28.61 31.53 56.78
C ASP A 6 29.51 30.30 56.58
N ARG A 7 29.04 29.13 57.03
CA ARG A 7 29.71 27.83 56.80
C ARG A 7 28.75 26.73 56.33
N ASP A 8 27.60 27.09 55.80
CA ASP A 8 26.69 26.16 55.12
C ASP A 8 26.72 26.30 53.59
N TYR A 9 27.75 26.96 53.06
CA TYR A 9 28.12 26.87 51.66
C TYR A 9 29.23 25.81 51.52
N MET A 10 29.03 24.82 50.65
CA MET A 10 29.97 23.77 50.21
C MET A 10 29.78 22.33 50.73
N ILE A 11 28.59 21.90 51.17
CA ILE A 11 28.35 20.47 51.39
C ILE A 11 27.07 19.99 50.68
N LYS A 12 27.31 19.14 49.66
CA LYS A 12 26.38 18.20 48.98
C LYS A 12 25.44 18.77 47.91
N LYS A 13 26.02 19.04 46.73
CA LYS A 13 25.39 18.66 45.46
C LYS A 13 26.29 17.72 44.68
N ASP A 14 26.54 16.54 45.25
CA ASP A 14 26.80 15.36 44.43
C ASP A 14 25.44 14.75 44.10
N GLU A 15 24.71 15.38 43.17
CA GLU A 15 23.76 14.63 42.36
C GLU A 15 24.59 13.58 41.63
N LYS A 16 24.68 12.39 42.22
CA LYS A 16 25.15 11.19 41.53
C LYS A 16 24.22 11.02 40.33
N GLN A 17 24.59 11.61 39.20
CA GLN A 17 24.17 11.19 37.89
C GLN A 17 24.53 9.71 37.83
N LYS A 18 23.59 8.83 38.19
CA LYS A 18 23.73 7.39 37.99
C LYS A 18 23.83 7.22 36.49
N CYS A 19 25.05 7.24 35.97
CA CYS A 19 25.36 6.75 34.65
C CYS A 19 24.92 5.28 34.68
N LYS A 20 23.73 4.99 34.16
CA LYS A 20 23.23 3.63 34.05
C LYS A 20 24.30 2.88 33.26
N ARG A 21 24.99 1.94 33.90
CA ARG A 21 25.94 1.05 33.23
C ARG A 21 25.13 0.28 32.19
N VAL A 22 25.26 0.66 30.92
CA VAL A 22 24.68 -0.09 29.81
C VAL A 22 25.51 -1.36 29.72
N GLU A 23 24.91 -2.51 30.04
CA GLU A 23 25.61 -3.79 29.87
C GLU A 23 25.98 -3.97 28.40
N PRO A 24 27.21 -4.44 28.10
CA PRO A 24 27.60 -4.73 26.74
C PRO A 24 26.64 -5.73 26.13
N LEU A 25 26.12 -5.41 24.94
CA LEU A 25 25.26 -6.32 24.20
C LEU A 25 26.02 -7.61 23.91
N THR A 26 25.34 -8.74 24.07
CA THR A 26 25.82 -10.03 23.61
C THR A 26 26.05 -9.99 22.09
N LEU A 27 26.96 -10.82 21.58
CA LEU A 27 27.23 -10.91 20.14
C LEU A 27 25.95 -11.13 19.32
N LYS A 28 25.02 -11.96 19.82
CA LYS A 28 23.72 -12.21 19.18
C LYS A 28 22.84 -10.96 19.14
N GLN A 29 22.85 -10.15 20.18
CA GLN A 29 22.11 -8.88 20.20
C GLN A 29 22.71 -7.87 19.22
N GLN A 30 24.04 -7.78 19.15
CA GLN A 30 24.73 -6.91 18.19
C GLN A 30 24.44 -7.33 16.74
N GLN A 31 24.45 -8.65 16.46
CA GLN A 31 24.08 -9.21 15.16
C GLN A 31 22.63 -8.87 14.79
N ASN A 32 21.68 -9.06 15.71
CA ASN A 32 20.28 -8.74 15.47
C ASN A 32 20.06 -7.24 15.21
N GLN A 33 20.76 -6.37 15.94
CA GLN A 33 20.73 -4.93 15.68
C GLN A 33 21.28 -4.58 14.31
N THR A 34 22.42 -5.18 13.93
CA THR A 34 23.04 -4.99 12.61
C THR A 34 22.10 -5.43 11.49
N ILE A 35 21.48 -6.61 11.61
CA ILE A 35 20.47 -7.10 10.67
C ILE A 35 19.28 -6.13 10.57
N GLY A 36 18.82 -5.60 11.70
CA GLY A 36 17.74 -4.61 11.73
C GLY A 36 18.09 -3.33 10.95
N ILE A 37 19.31 -2.81 11.13
CA ILE A 37 19.82 -1.64 10.42
C ILE A 37 19.90 -1.92 8.92
N LEU A 38 20.50 -3.04 8.51
CA LEU A 38 20.64 -3.41 7.10
C LEU A 38 19.28 -3.58 6.42
N LYS A 39 18.31 -4.21 7.09
CA LYS A 39 16.93 -4.33 6.56
C LYS A 39 16.27 -2.97 6.38
N LYS A 40 16.50 -2.05 7.32
CA LYS A 40 15.95 -0.69 7.23
C LYS A 40 16.57 0.07 6.05
N GLN A 41 17.89 0.05 5.91
CA GLN A 41 18.60 0.69 4.79
C GLN A 41 18.15 0.13 3.44
N ALA A 42 18.11 -1.20 3.30
CA ALA A 42 17.65 -1.84 2.08
C ALA A 42 16.20 -1.48 1.73
N MET A 43 15.32 -1.32 2.74
CA MET A 43 13.95 -0.88 2.53
C MET A 43 13.87 0.58 2.09
N GLU A 44 14.67 1.48 2.69
CA GLU A 44 14.73 2.89 2.34
C GLU A 44 15.25 3.08 0.91
N GLU A 45 16.35 2.42 0.54
CA GLU A 45 16.90 2.40 -0.82
C GLU A 45 15.88 1.88 -1.84
N TRP A 46 15.24 0.75 -1.54
CA TRP A 46 14.20 0.21 -2.41
C TRP A 46 13.02 1.17 -2.57
N GLN A 47 12.57 1.81 -1.48
CA GLN A 47 11.45 2.74 -1.50
C GLN A 47 11.77 4.00 -2.33
N GLU A 48 13.01 4.51 -2.24
CA GLU A 48 13.49 5.63 -3.05
C GLU A 48 13.54 5.25 -4.54
N MET A 49 14.11 4.09 -4.87
CA MET A 49 14.12 3.58 -6.25
C MET A 49 12.72 3.39 -6.81
N TYR A 50 11.80 2.88 -5.98
CA TYR A 50 10.41 2.68 -6.34
C TYR A 50 9.74 4.03 -6.67
N TRP A 51 9.80 5.03 -5.78
CA TRP A 51 9.16 6.32 -6.01
C TRP A 51 9.70 7.11 -7.21
N ASN A 52 10.99 6.93 -7.53
CA ASN A 52 11.63 7.60 -8.67
C ASN A 52 11.50 6.83 -10.00
N SER A 53 10.86 5.66 -9.99
CA SER A 53 10.68 4.82 -11.17
C SER A 53 9.47 5.26 -12.00
N SER A 54 9.62 5.24 -13.33
CA SER A 54 8.48 5.38 -14.27
C SER A 54 7.78 4.05 -14.59
N LYS A 55 8.26 2.93 -14.02
CA LYS A 55 7.61 1.63 -14.14
C LYS A 55 6.35 1.62 -13.28
N ASP A 56 5.32 0.94 -13.76
CA ASP A 56 4.08 0.69 -13.01
C ASP A 56 3.40 1.96 -12.46
N LEU A 57 3.54 3.10 -13.16
CA LEU A 57 2.96 4.40 -12.79
C LEU A 57 1.48 4.32 -12.39
N TRP A 58 0.72 3.43 -13.04
CA TRP A 58 -0.65 3.11 -12.64
C TRP A 58 -0.76 2.71 -11.17
N TYR A 59 0.01 1.70 -10.76
CA TYR A 59 -0.01 1.18 -9.39
C TYR A 59 0.54 2.21 -8.38
N HIS A 60 1.57 2.97 -8.78
CA HIS A 60 2.08 4.08 -7.98
C HIS A 60 1.02 5.14 -7.70
N ASN A 61 0.29 5.58 -8.73
CA ASN A 61 -0.70 6.65 -8.60
C ASN A 61 -1.88 6.26 -7.72
N ILE A 62 -2.23 4.97 -7.66
CA ILE A 62 -3.34 4.51 -6.82
C ILE A 62 -2.90 4.11 -5.42
N THR A 63 -1.60 3.84 -5.18
CA THR A 63 -1.10 3.31 -3.89
C THR A 63 -0.21 4.34 -3.20
N VAL A 64 -0.79 5.10 -2.26
CA VAL A 64 -0.11 6.24 -1.62
C VAL A 64 0.99 5.82 -0.61
N GLU A 65 0.86 4.66 0.02
CA GLU A 65 1.93 4.05 0.84
C GLU A 65 1.89 2.52 0.71
N SER A 66 2.93 1.92 0.13
CA SER A 66 3.09 0.46 0.12
C SER A 66 3.49 -0.02 1.52
N LYS A 67 2.52 -0.19 2.43
CA LYS A 67 2.78 -0.93 3.68
C LYS A 67 2.76 -2.42 3.36
N CYS A 68 3.93 -2.96 3.02
CA CYS A 68 4.12 -4.40 2.97
C CYS A 68 3.88 -4.93 4.39
N THR A 69 2.74 -5.60 4.60
CA THR A 69 2.41 -6.27 5.86
C THR A 69 2.21 -7.75 5.56
N ASP A 70 3.00 -8.59 6.21
CA ASP A 70 2.86 -10.05 6.09
C ASP A 70 1.61 -10.58 6.82
N ASN A 71 0.94 -9.73 7.60
CA ASN A 71 -0.27 -10.10 8.30
C ASN A 71 -1.52 -9.91 7.42
N LEU A 72 -2.07 -11.03 6.94
CA LEU A 72 -3.27 -11.08 6.12
C LEU A 72 -4.47 -10.37 6.78
N SER A 73 -4.64 -10.42 8.11
CA SER A 73 -5.76 -9.73 8.77
C SER A 73 -5.65 -8.21 8.74
N LYS A 74 -4.44 -7.69 8.50
CA LYS A 74 -4.17 -6.26 8.34
C LYS A 74 -4.21 -5.81 6.88
N MET A 75 -4.27 -6.75 5.93
CA MET A 75 -4.44 -6.42 4.52
C MET A 75 -5.91 -6.11 4.25
N VAL A 76 -6.17 -5.02 3.54
CA VAL A 76 -7.53 -4.66 3.09
C VAL A 76 -8.15 -5.78 2.24
N THR A 77 -7.32 -6.48 1.46
CA THR A 77 -7.72 -7.63 0.65
C THR A 77 -7.99 -8.88 1.49
N GLY A 78 -7.52 -8.95 2.74
CA GLY A 78 -7.62 -10.15 3.56
C GLY A 78 -9.05 -10.59 3.87
N VAL A 79 -9.99 -9.64 3.93
CA VAL A 79 -11.43 -9.94 4.06
C VAL A 79 -11.98 -10.54 2.77
N ILE A 80 -11.67 -9.92 1.62
CA ILE A 80 -12.09 -10.38 0.29
C ILE A 80 -11.53 -11.77 -0.01
N MET A 81 -10.26 -12.00 0.28
CA MET A 81 -9.57 -13.27 0.07
C MET A 81 -10.21 -14.45 0.82
N LYS A 82 -10.87 -14.19 1.95
CA LYS A 82 -11.55 -15.22 2.75
C LYS A 82 -12.97 -15.52 2.26
N LYS A 83 -13.61 -14.55 1.61
CA LYS A 83 -15.04 -14.60 1.27
C LYS A 83 -15.27 -14.95 -0.21
N ASP A 84 -14.42 -14.47 -1.10
CA ASP A 84 -14.63 -14.51 -2.54
C ASP A 84 -13.73 -15.52 -3.26
N SER A 85 -14.09 -15.86 -4.50
CA SER A 85 -13.35 -16.86 -5.28
C SER A 85 -11.95 -16.38 -5.69
N ARG A 86 -11.04 -17.33 -5.95
CA ARG A 86 -9.71 -17.05 -6.52
C ARG A 86 -9.78 -16.27 -7.83
N ARG A 87 -10.85 -16.45 -8.61
CA ARG A 87 -11.09 -15.70 -9.86
C ARG A 87 -11.30 -14.22 -9.58
N ILE A 88 -12.14 -13.89 -8.60
CA ILE A 88 -12.39 -12.51 -8.16
C ILE A 88 -11.10 -11.87 -7.63
N LEU A 89 -10.35 -12.58 -6.80
CA LEU A 89 -9.07 -12.09 -6.28
C LEU A 89 -8.05 -11.81 -7.41
N SER A 90 -7.98 -12.70 -8.40
CA SER A 90 -7.13 -12.51 -9.58
C SER A 90 -7.55 -11.24 -10.35
N ASN A 91 -8.85 -11.04 -10.58
CA ASN A 91 -9.34 -9.84 -11.24
C ASN A 91 -9.00 -8.58 -10.44
N ILE A 92 -9.24 -8.55 -9.12
CA ILE A 92 -8.86 -7.40 -8.28
C ILE A 92 -7.37 -7.09 -8.40
N THR A 93 -6.52 -8.12 -8.41
CA THR A 93 -5.08 -7.94 -8.61
C THR A 93 -4.80 -7.29 -9.96
N GLN A 94 -5.42 -7.79 -11.04
CA GLN A 94 -5.29 -7.22 -12.38
C GLN A 94 -5.75 -5.77 -12.46
N PHE A 95 -6.87 -5.41 -11.80
CA PHE A 95 -7.34 -4.03 -11.69
C PHE A 95 -6.35 -3.13 -10.95
N ARG A 96 -5.79 -3.62 -9.83
CA ARG A 96 -4.79 -2.87 -9.05
C ARG A 96 -3.50 -2.66 -9.83
N THR A 97 -2.97 -3.69 -10.47
CA THR A 97 -1.69 -3.59 -11.19
C THR A 97 -1.82 -2.99 -12.58
N GLY A 98 -3.02 -3.03 -13.18
CA GLY A 98 -3.18 -2.78 -14.61
C GLY A 98 -2.63 -3.91 -15.48
N HIS A 99 -2.13 -4.98 -14.88
CA HIS A 99 -1.49 -6.11 -15.54
C HIS A 99 -2.50 -7.25 -15.60
N GLY A 100 -3.24 -7.34 -16.69
CA GLY A 100 -4.33 -8.30 -16.79
C GLY A 100 -4.91 -8.47 -18.17
N ASN A 101 -6.07 -9.12 -18.22
CA ASN A 101 -6.81 -9.33 -19.45
C ASN A 101 -7.54 -8.05 -19.86
N PHE A 102 -6.76 -7.03 -20.22
CA PHE A 102 -7.18 -5.74 -20.76
C PHE A 102 -6.43 -5.51 -22.09
N GLY A 103 -7.13 -5.08 -23.12
CA GLY A 103 -6.54 -4.87 -24.45
C GLY A 103 -5.33 -3.94 -24.46
N ALA A 104 -5.31 -2.89 -23.62
CA ALA A 104 -4.14 -2.02 -23.47
C ALA A 104 -2.89 -2.76 -22.99
N TRP A 105 -3.05 -3.75 -22.10
CA TRP A 105 -1.95 -4.57 -21.60
C TRP A 105 -1.37 -5.44 -22.71
N PHE A 106 -2.22 -6.17 -23.45
CA PHE A 106 -1.74 -6.99 -24.59
C PHE A 106 -1.06 -6.15 -25.66
N LYS A 107 -1.65 -4.98 -25.99
CA LYS A 107 -1.07 -4.03 -26.95
C LYS A 107 0.32 -3.56 -26.53
N LYS A 108 0.51 -3.24 -25.25
CA LYS A 108 1.82 -2.81 -24.69
C LYS A 108 2.92 -3.85 -24.91
N PHE A 109 2.59 -5.14 -24.85
CA PHE A 109 3.56 -6.24 -25.02
C PHE A 109 3.54 -6.86 -26.42
N GLY A 110 2.76 -6.32 -27.36
CA GLY A 110 2.66 -6.87 -28.72
C GLY A 110 2.10 -8.28 -28.77
N ILE A 111 1.27 -8.65 -27.80
CA ILE A 111 0.62 -9.97 -27.77
C ILE A 111 -0.62 -9.91 -28.66
N GLU A 112 -0.79 -10.90 -29.53
CA GLU A 112 -1.92 -10.98 -30.46
C GLU A 112 -3.25 -11.23 -29.74
N LYS A 113 -4.31 -10.55 -30.19
CA LYS A 113 -5.68 -10.63 -29.67
C LYS A 113 -6.63 -10.15 -30.76
N ASP A 114 -7.84 -10.71 -30.81
CA ASP A 114 -8.88 -10.34 -31.79
C ASP A 114 -9.18 -8.82 -31.79
N SER A 115 -9.14 -8.19 -30.61
CA SER A 115 -9.25 -6.74 -30.47
C SER A 115 -8.58 -6.27 -29.18
N TYR A 116 -7.87 -5.13 -29.26
CA TYR A 116 -7.35 -4.40 -28.10
C TYR A 116 -8.37 -3.41 -27.50
N ASN A 117 -9.49 -3.22 -28.19
CA ASN A 117 -10.48 -2.22 -27.83
C ASN A 117 -11.64 -2.86 -27.07
N CYS A 118 -12.22 -2.09 -26.17
CA CYS A 118 -13.49 -2.41 -25.54
C CYS A 118 -14.60 -2.45 -26.61
N LYS A 119 -15.74 -3.10 -26.29
CA LYS A 119 -16.91 -3.16 -27.17
C LYS A 119 -17.45 -1.78 -27.57
N CYS A 120 -17.17 -0.75 -26.78
CA CYS A 120 -17.55 0.64 -27.09
C CYS A 120 -16.65 1.30 -28.17
N GLY A 121 -15.53 0.66 -28.55
CA GLY A 121 -14.60 1.15 -29.56
C GLY A 121 -13.29 1.73 -29.01
N GLU A 122 -13.26 2.14 -27.74
CA GLU A 122 -12.07 2.73 -27.10
C GLU A 122 -11.05 1.69 -26.64
N LEU A 123 -9.79 2.11 -26.44
CA LEU A 123 -8.74 1.22 -25.95
C LEU A 123 -9.10 0.67 -24.56
N GLU A 124 -9.08 -0.66 -24.39
CA GLU A 124 -9.48 -1.28 -23.13
C GLU A 124 -8.37 -1.13 -22.07
N THR A 125 -8.44 -0.04 -21.31
CA THR A 125 -7.62 0.19 -20.10
C THR A 125 -8.44 -0.07 -18.84
N VAL A 126 -7.78 -0.24 -17.69
CA VAL A 126 -8.47 -0.32 -16.39
C VAL A 126 -9.30 0.94 -16.12
N HIS A 127 -8.71 2.10 -16.35
CA HIS A 127 -9.38 3.40 -16.17
C HIS A 127 -10.64 3.48 -17.03
N HIS A 128 -10.53 3.07 -18.29
CA HIS A 128 -11.65 3.05 -19.20
C HIS A 128 -12.80 2.17 -18.66
N ILE A 129 -12.50 0.94 -18.25
CA ILE A 129 -13.50 0.01 -17.71
C ILE A 129 -14.17 0.57 -16.44
N LEU A 130 -13.38 1.08 -15.50
CA LEU A 130 -13.88 1.51 -14.20
C LEU A 130 -14.47 2.92 -14.18
N VAL A 131 -14.18 3.78 -15.16
CA VAL A 131 -14.52 5.21 -15.07
C VAL A 131 -15.26 5.72 -16.32
N GLU A 132 -14.79 5.38 -17.52
CA GLU A 132 -15.18 6.10 -18.74
C GLU A 132 -16.19 5.35 -19.61
N CYS A 133 -16.14 4.02 -19.63
CA CYS A 133 -16.82 3.22 -20.64
C CYS A 133 -18.34 3.44 -20.59
N PRO A 134 -18.99 4.01 -21.62
CA PRO A 134 -20.42 4.34 -21.56
C PRO A 134 -21.30 3.09 -21.44
N LEU A 135 -20.81 1.93 -21.90
CA LEU A 135 -21.53 0.66 -21.84
C LEU A 135 -21.55 0.04 -20.44
N LEU A 136 -20.74 0.54 -19.50
CA LEU A 136 -20.62 -0.01 -18.14
C LEU A 136 -21.19 0.92 -17.06
N GLU A 137 -22.01 1.89 -17.47
CA GLU A 137 -22.52 2.93 -16.58
C GLU A 137 -23.45 2.36 -15.50
N GLU A 138 -24.26 1.36 -15.85
CA GLU A 138 -25.19 0.71 -14.94
C GLU A 138 -24.45 -0.13 -13.88
N GLU A 139 -23.45 -0.90 -14.30
CA GLU A 139 -22.60 -1.72 -13.44
C GLU A 139 -21.78 -0.86 -12.46
N ARG A 140 -21.44 0.38 -12.85
CA ARG A 140 -20.68 1.32 -12.02
C ARG A 140 -21.48 2.02 -10.93
N LYS A 141 -22.81 1.88 -10.86
CA LYS A 141 -23.64 2.54 -9.84
C LYS A 141 -23.14 2.31 -8.41
N GLY A 142 -22.70 1.07 -8.12
CA GLY A 142 -22.10 0.71 -6.84
C GLY A 142 -20.79 1.45 -6.56
N LEU A 143 -19.91 1.54 -7.56
CA LEU A 143 -18.63 2.24 -7.46
C LEU A 143 -18.84 3.75 -7.22
N LYS A 144 -19.74 4.39 -7.97
CA LYS A 144 -20.07 5.82 -7.84
C LYS A 144 -20.65 6.17 -6.47
N ARG A 145 -21.37 5.24 -5.84
CA ARG A 145 -21.87 5.44 -4.47
C ARG A 145 -20.74 5.50 -3.45
N ILE A 146 -19.66 4.73 -3.65
CA ILE A 146 -18.50 4.71 -2.75
C ILE A 146 -17.53 5.84 -3.05
N SER A 147 -17.32 6.16 -4.32
CA SER A 147 -16.43 7.22 -4.79
C SER A 147 -17.11 7.98 -5.93
N PRO A 148 -17.86 9.06 -5.65
CA PRO A 148 -18.57 9.83 -6.69
C PRO A 148 -17.64 10.39 -7.76
N GLU A 149 -16.44 10.82 -7.36
CA GLU A 149 -15.37 11.32 -8.24
C GLU A 149 -14.56 10.20 -8.90
N MET A 150 -14.92 8.93 -8.66
CA MET A 150 -14.26 7.75 -9.20
C MET A 150 -12.76 7.67 -8.87
N ASP A 151 -12.37 8.17 -7.70
CA ASP A 151 -11.00 8.07 -7.19
C ASP A 151 -10.56 6.60 -7.10
N MET A 152 -9.54 6.26 -7.90
CA MET A 152 -9.04 4.90 -8.05
C MET A 152 -8.40 4.36 -6.77
N SER A 153 -7.76 5.23 -5.98
CA SER A 153 -7.16 4.84 -4.70
C SER A 153 -8.25 4.36 -3.73
N THR A 154 -9.33 5.11 -3.61
CA THR A 154 -10.50 4.75 -2.80
C THR A 154 -11.14 3.45 -3.30
N LEU A 155 -11.37 3.30 -4.59
CA LEU A 155 -12.02 2.10 -5.14
C LEU A 155 -11.17 0.83 -4.99
N LEU A 156 -9.85 0.92 -5.18
CA LEU A 156 -8.97 -0.24 -5.27
C LEU A 156 -8.16 -0.55 -4.00
N ASN A 157 -8.13 0.35 -3.01
CA ASN A 157 -7.39 0.17 -1.76
C ASN A 157 -8.23 0.33 -0.48
N SER A 158 -9.54 0.60 -0.56
CA SER A 158 -10.45 0.55 0.58
C SER A 158 -11.28 -0.74 0.61
N LEU A 159 -11.72 -1.18 1.81
CA LEU A 159 -12.52 -2.40 1.93
C LEU A 159 -13.87 -2.25 1.23
N THR A 160 -14.54 -1.12 1.42
CA THR A 160 -15.85 -0.83 0.80
C THR A 160 -15.73 -0.68 -0.71
N GLY A 161 -14.66 -0.03 -1.19
CA GLY A 161 -14.35 0.03 -2.62
C GLY A 161 -14.14 -1.35 -3.22
N LEU A 162 -13.33 -2.19 -2.57
CA LEU A 162 -13.10 -3.56 -3.04
C LEU A 162 -14.37 -4.40 -3.05
N GLN A 163 -15.27 -4.24 -2.07
CA GLN A 163 -16.56 -4.94 -2.06
C GLN A 163 -17.42 -4.57 -3.28
N GLU A 164 -17.49 -3.30 -3.65
CA GLU A 164 -18.21 -2.89 -4.87
C GLU A 164 -17.48 -3.31 -6.15
N ILE A 165 -16.15 -3.37 -6.14
CA ILE A 165 -15.37 -3.94 -7.25
C ILE A 165 -15.70 -5.42 -7.44
N VAL A 166 -15.92 -6.20 -6.36
CA VAL A 166 -16.38 -7.59 -6.47
C VAL A 166 -17.74 -7.65 -7.17
N SER A 167 -18.71 -6.83 -6.76
CA SER A 167 -20.03 -6.75 -7.38
C SER A 167 -19.92 -6.37 -8.86
N PHE A 168 -19.12 -5.35 -9.18
CA PHE A 168 -18.86 -4.87 -10.54
C PHE A 168 -18.26 -5.97 -11.42
N ILE A 169 -17.19 -6.64 -10.95
CA ILE A 169 -16.51 -7.71 -11.69
C ILE A 169 -17.47 -8.86 -12.01
N SER A 170 -18.35 -9.18 -11.06
CA SER A 170 -19.33 -10.25 -11.24
C SER A 170 -20.31 -9.89 -12.35
N ALA A 171 -20.87 -8.67 -12.35
CA ALA A 171 -21.77 -8.22 -13.40
C ALA A 171 -21.09 -8.02 -14.78
N TRP A 172 -19.84 -7.54 -14.81
CA TRP A 172 -19.14 -7.21 -16.05
C TRP A 172 -18.62 -8.45 -16.80
N ARG A 173 -18.23 -9.51 -16.10
CA ARG A 173 -17.60 -10.71 -16.68
C ARG A 173 -18.50 -11.96 -16.67
N ASP A 174 -19.78 -11.81 -16.35
CA ASP A 174 -20.80 -12.82 -16.63
C ASP A 174 -21.16 -12.83 -18.13
#